data_AF-A0A1P8FPX9-F1
#
_entry.id   AF-A0A1P8FPX9-F1
#
_cell.length_a   1.000
_cell.length_b   1.000
_cell.length_c   1.000
_cell.angle_alpha   90.00
_cell.angle_beta   90.00
_cell.angle_gamma   90.00
#
_symmetry.space_group_name_H-M   'P 1'
#
loop_
_entity.id
_entity.type
_entity.pdbx_description
1 polymer ?
#
loop_
_entity_poly.entity_id
_entity_poly.type
_entity_poly.pdbx_seq_one_letter_code
_entity_poly.pdbx_strand_id
1 'polypeptide(L)'
;MRRLALAALAVALPAAGGGMSSELLLSSAWCTFTYNKVSGYSSTKRVTFAPNGVWSQGARTEGGSSNQYGSVYGQRDSRAGGAWRVHQGELFMSEGAGQLGPVATVLKRNSNGYPIIVADGIEYSQCR
;
A
#
# COMPACT_ATOMS: atom_id res chain seq x y z
N MET A 1 -41.57 -21.22 -26.90
CA MET A 1 -41.03 -21.00 -25.54
C MET A 1 -39.57 -20.57 -25.66
N ARG A 2 -39.27 -19.27 -25.66
CA ARG A 2 -37.90 -18.72 -25.74
C ARG A 2 -37.52 -18.21 -24.35
N ARG A 3 -36.50 -18.83 -23.74
CA ARG A 3 -35.99 -18.47 -22.42
C ARG A 3 -35.21 -17.16 -22.53
N LEU A 4 -35.60 -16.17 -21.71
CA LEU A 4 -34.84 -14.97 -21.43
C LEU A 4 -33.53 -15.36 -20.74
N ALA A 5 -32.39 -14.90 -21.25
CA ALA A 5 -31.15 -14.84 -20.48
C ALA A 5 -31.01 -13.40 -19.96
N LEU A 6 -31.38 -13.17 -18.71
CA LEU A 6 -30.95 -11.97 -17.99
C LEU A 6 -29.45 -12.12 -17.75
N ALA A 7 -28.64 -11.31 -18.44
CA ALA A 7 -27.28 -11.07 -18.02
C ALA A 7 -27.33 -10.19 -16.76
N ALA A 8 -27.08 -10.79 -15.60
CA ALA A 8 -26.81 -10.04 -14.39
C ALA A 8 -25.47 -9.31 -14.58
N LEU A 9 -25.52 -8.02 -14.93
CA LEU A 9 -24.39 -7.13 -14.71
C LEU A 9 -24.11 -7.14 -13.21
N ALA A 10 -22.95 -7.67 -12.82
CA ALA A 10 -22.43 -7.55 -11.48
C ALA A 10 -22.22 -6.06 -11.19
N VAL A 11 -23.16 -5.49 -10.43
CA VAL A 11 -23.04 -4.15 -9.88
C VAL A 11 -21.94 -4.22 -8.80
N ALA A 12 -20.74 -3.74 -9.13
CA ALA A 12 -19.69 -3.50 -8.13
C ALA A 12 -20.09 -2.28 -7.28
N LEU A 13 -20.54 -2.51 -6.06
CA LEU A 13 -20.83 -1.48 -5.04
C LEU A 13 -20.06 -1.81 -3.76
N PRO A 14 -19.59 -0.81 -3.00
CA PRO A 14 -18.89 0.41 -3.41
C PRO A 14 -17.43 0.39 -2.90
N ALA A 15 -16.53 1.18 -3.49
CA ALA A 15 -15.38 1.63 -2.71
C ALA A 15 -15.95 2.49 -1.58
N ALA A 16 -16.04 1.95 -0.37
CA ALA A 16 -16.30 2.74 0.82
C ALA A 16 -15.04 3.58 1.14
N GLY A 17 -14.68 4.47 0.21
CA GLY A 17 -13.65 5.49 0.34
C GLY A 17 -14.13 6.60 1.26
N GLY A 18 -14.46 6.25 2.50
CA GLY A 18 -14.95 7.15 3.53
C GLY A 18 -13.97 7.13 4.68
N GLY A 19 -12.79 7.73 4.52
CA GLY A 19 -11.84 7.83 5.63
C GLY A 19 -10.43 8.24 5.25
N MET A 20 -10.05 8.19 3.97
CA MET A 20 -8.76 8.73 3.57
C MET A 20 -8.83 10.27 3.57
N SER A 21 -7.82 10.89 4.16
CA SER A 21 -7.61 12.33 4.11
C SER A 21 -6.16 12.62 3.75
N SER A 22 -5.91 13.75 3.09
CA SER A 22 -4.56 14.21 2.82
C SER A 22 -3.76 14.39 4.11
N GLU A 23 -4.40 14.85 5.18
CA GLU A 23 -3.79 15.05 6.49
C GLU A 23 -3.32 13.72 7.12
N LEU A 24 -4.12 12.65 7.02
CA LEU A 24 -3.72 11.32 7.44
C LEU A 24 -2.49 10.86 6.65
N LEU A 25 -2.53 10.96 5.32
CA LEU A 25 -1.43 10.50 4.47
C LEU A 25 -0.13 11.25 4.73
N LEU A 26 -0.22 12.55 5.01
CA LEU A 26 0.90 13.43 5.31
C LEU A 26 1.40 13.32 6.76
N SER A 27 0.63 12.72 7.68
CA SER A 27 0.99 12.70 9.11
C SER A 27 2.18 11.80 9.42
N SER A 28 2.48 10.82 8.57
CA SER A 28 3.62 9.92 8.76
C SER A 28 4.05 9.28 7.44
N ALA A 29 5.20 8.62 7.48
CA ALA A 29 5.53 7.61 6.49
C ALA A 29 4.78 6.30 6.80
N TRP A 30 4.49 5.53 5.78
CA TRP A 30 3.69 4.33 5.86
C TRP A 30 4.53 3.11 5.50
N CYS A 31 4.64 2.15 6.41
CA CYS A 31 5.50 0.99 6.29
C CYS A 31 4.66 -0.29 6.21
N THR A 32 5.07 -1.20 5.33
CA THR A 32 4.62 -2.58 5.32
C THR A 32 5.82 -3.50 5.57
N PHE A 33 5.59 -4.55 6.33
CA PHE A 33 6.59 -5.53 6.71
C PHE A 33 6.11 -6.90 6.25
N THR A 34 6.94 -7.61 5.51
CA THR A 34 6.66 -8.98 5.08
C THR A 34 7.79 -9.86 5.55
N TYR A 35 7.45 -10.96 6.22
CA TYR A 35 8.40 -11.97 6.68
C TYR A 35 8.15 -13.29 5.97
N ASN A 36 9.17 -13.81 5.30
CA ASN A 36 9.13 -15.12 4.67
C ASN A 36 9.75 -16.17 5.60
N LYS A 37 8.89 -17.00 6.20
CA LYS A 37 9.32 -18.07 7.12
C LYS A 37 10.15 -19.16 6.44
N VAL A 38 10.02 -19.36 5.13
CA VAL A 38 10.73 -20.40 4.38
C VAL A 38 12.16 -19.98 4.10
N SER A 39 12.37 -18.73 3.70
CA SER A 39 13.70 -18.22 3.33
C SER A 39 14.42 -17.45 4.45
N GLY A 40 13.71 -17.05 5.51
CA GLY A 40 14.24 -16.25 6.61
C GLY A 40 14.40 -14.76 6.29
N TYR A 41 13.96 -14.31 5.11
CA TYR A 41 14.09 -12.91 4.69
C TYR A 41 12.93 -12.06 5.23
N SER A 42 13.26 -10.85 5.67
CA SER A 42 12.30 -9.78 5.90
C SER A 42 12.42 -8.73 4.79
N SER A 43 11.27 -8.22 4.32
CA SER A 43 11.24 -7.08 3.43
C SER A 43 10.36 -6.00 4.02
N THR A 44 10.89 -4.78 4.07
CA THR A 44 10.19 -3.59 4.51
C THR A 44 10.00 -2.68 3.32
N LYS A 45 8.77 -2.26 3.04
CA LYS A 45 8.52 -1.15 2.10
C LYS A 45 8.04 0.06 2.88
N ARG A 46 8.56 1.23 2.53
CA ARG A 46 8.20 2.52 3.12
C ARG A 46 7.66 3.42 2.01
N VAL A 47 6.48 3.97 2.22
CA VAL A 47 5.81 4.93 1.35
C VAL A 47 5.74 6.27 2.07
N THR A 48 6.04 7.36 1.37
CA THR A 48 5.92 8.73 1.87
C THR A 48 5.08 9.55 0.91
N PHE A 49 4.23 10.40 1.45
CA PHE A 49 3.41 11.36 0.71
C PHE A 49 3.95 12.76 0.99
N ALA A 50 4.09 13.57 -0.06
CA ALA A 50 4.49 14.96 0.01
C ALA A 50 3.31 15.88 -0.29
N PRO A 51 3.22 17.07 0.34
CA PRO A 51 2.08 17.97 0.22
C PRO A 51 1.90 18.56 -1.19
N ASN A 52 2.93 18.49 -2.03
CA ASN A 52 2.87 18.87 -3.44
C ASN A 52 2.19 17.81 -4.35
N GLY A 53 1.63 16.75 -3.77
CA GLY A 53 0.96 15.68 -4.51
C GLY A 53 1.92 14.64 -5.09
N VAL A 54 3.16 14.57 -4.62
CA VAL A 54 4.12 13.51 -5.01
C VAL A 54 4.20 12.44 -3.92
N TRP A 55 4.26 11.18 -4.30
CA TRP A 55 4.55 10.07 -3.39
C TRP A 55 5.82 9.34 -3.81
N SER A 56 6.49 8.72 -2.86
CA SER A 56 7.65 7.88 -3.12
C SER A 56 7.61 6.61 -2.27
N GLN A 57 8.13 5.52 -2.83
CA GLN A 57 8.29 4.25 -2.14
C GLN A 57 9.73 3.78 -2.24
N GLY A 58 10.31 3.42 -1.11
CA GLY A 58 11.55 2.66 -1.02
C GLY A 58 11.27 1.29 -0.43
N ALA A 59 11.91 0.25 -0.96
CA ALA A 59 11.95 -1.06 -0.32
C ALA A 59 13.37 -1.36 0.17
N ARG A 60 13.47 -1.95 1.36
CA ARG A 60 14.70 -2.55 1.88
C ARG A 60 14.39 -4.01 2.19
N THR A 61 15.22 -4.91 1.66
CA THR A 61 15.17 -6.33 1.99
C THR A 61 16.34 -6.63 2.89
N GLU A 62 16.08 -7.13 4.10
CA GLU A 62 17.09 -7.56 5.05
C GLU A 62 17.04 -9.09 5.15
N GLY A 63 18.09 -9.74 4.66
CA GLY A 63 18.23 -11.19 4.64
C GLY A 63 19.21 -11.66 5.69
N GLY A 64 18.72 -12.22 6.79
CA GLY A 64 19.52 -13.01 7.71
C GLY A 64 19.47 -14.47 7.30
N SER A 65 20.37 -14.90 6.40
CA SER A 65 20.62 -16.33 6.18
C SER A 65 21.50 -16.82 7.34
N SER A 66 20.92 -17.49 8.34
CA SER A 66 21.68 -18.25 9.32
C SER A 66 22.09 -19.61 8.74
N ASN A 67 22.86 -19.59 7.65
CA ASN A 67 23.54 -20.78 7.15
C ASN A 67 24.98 -20.77 7.66
N GLN A 68 25.54 -21.96 7.88
CA GLN A 68 26.83 -22.29 8.51
C GLN A 68 28.09 -21.63 7.89
N TYR A 69 27.94 -20.75 6.89
CA TYR A 69 29.02 -20.11 6.13
C TYR A 69 28.90 -18.58 5.96
N GLY A 70 28.06 -17.90 6.75
CA GLY A 70 28.12 -16.44 6.90
C GLY A 70 26.91 -15.68 6.34
N SER A 71 26.65 -14.52 6.95
CA SER A 71 25.54 -13.62 6.61
C SER A 71 25.85 -12.84 5.33
N VAL A 72 25.14 -13.11 4.25
CA VAL A 72 25.20 -12.30 3.02
C VAL A 72 24.14 -11.21 3.10
N TYR A 73 24.57 -9.98 3.40
CA TYR A 73 23.71 -8.78 3.34
C TYR A 73 23.58 -8.32 1.89
N GLY A 74 22.37 -8.41 1.32
CA GLY A 74 22.07 -7.92 -0.03
C GLY A 74 21.04 -6.80 0.00
N GLN A 75 21.47 -5.55 -0.11
CA GLN A 75 20.58 -4.39 -0.19
C GLN A 75 20.13 -4.17 -1.65
N ARG A 76 18.88 -4.51 -1.99
CA ARG A 76 18.27 -4.10 -3.26
C ARG A 76 17.33 -2.93 -3.00
N ASP A 77 17.73 -1.73 -3.40
CA ASP A 77 16.92 -0.53 -3.31
C ASP A 77 16.03 -0.41 -4.56
N SER A 78 14.76 -0.77 -4.46
CA SER A 78 13.76 -0.41 -5.49
C SER A 78 13.11 0.91 -5.11
N ARG A 79 13.21 1.93 -5.97
CA ARG A 79 12.53 3.22 -5.82
C ARG A 79 11.37 3.30 -6.81
N ALA A 80 10.16 3.52 -6.30
CA ALA A 80 8.97 3.83 -7.09
C ALA A 80 8.39 5.16 -6.61
N GLY A 81 7.54 5.79 -7.41
CA GLY A 81 6.88 7.04 -7.04
C GLY A 81 6.04 7.60 -8.17
N GLY A 82 5.31 8.67 -7.90
CA GLY A 82 4.45 9.35 -8.86
C GLY A 82 3.55 10.38 -8.19
N ALA A 83 2.41 10.68 -8.80
CA ALA A 83 1.45 11.63 -8.24
C ALA A 83 0.37 10.94 -7.39
N TRP A 84 -0.15 11.66 -6.39
CA TRP A 84 -1.28 11.24 -5.58
C TRP A 84 -2.23 12.40 -5.29
N ARG A 85 -3.47 12.07 -4.96
CA ARG A 85 -4.43 12.99 -4.35
C ARG A 85 -5.52 12.23 -3.62
N VAL A 86 -6.18 12.89 -2.68
CA VAL A 86 -7.43 12.40 -2.10
C VAL A 86 -8.58 13.21 -2.69
N HIS A 87 -9.63 12.53 -3.15
CA HIS A 87 -10.85 13.17 -3.64
C HIS A 87 -12.06 12.43 -3.06
N GLN A 88 -12.95 13.17 -2.39
CA GLN A 88 -14.15 12.60 -1.75
C GLN A 88 -13.89 11.42 -0.80
N GLY A 89 -12.73 11.42 -0.10
CA GLY A 89 -12.36 10.37 0.84
C GLY A 89 -11.71 9.14 0.21
N GLU A 90 -11.49 9.16 -1.11
CA GLU A 90 -10.82 8.12 -1.88
C GLU A 90 -9.42 8.55 -2.30
N LEU A 91 -8.47 7.61 -2.24
CA LEU A 91 -7.09 7.81 -2.67
C LEU A 91 -6.96 7.54 -4.16
N PHE A 92 -6.36 8.49 -4.88
CA PHE A 92 -5.97 8.33 -6.28
C PHE A 92 -4.46 8.42 -6.39
N MET A 93 -3.85 7.50 -7.13
CA MET A 93 -2.39 7.44 -7.34
C MET A 93 -2.05 7.14 -8.80
N SER A 94 -0.84 7.51 -9.17
CA SER A 94 -0.23 7.23 -10.46
C SER A 94 1.22 6.79 -10.25
N GLU A 95 1.73 5.96 -11.15
CA GLU A 95 3.17 5.71 -11.25
C GLU A 95 3.79 6.70 -12.25
N GLY A 96 4.91 7.31 -11.84
CA GLY A 96 5.60 8.33 -12.63
C GLY A 96 4.71 9.53 -12.97
N ALA A 97 4.64 9.86 -14.25
CA ALA A 97 3.80 10.95 -14.79
C ALA A 97 2.46 10.43 -15.38
N GLY A 98 2.02 9.24 -14.99
CA GLY A 98 0.81 8.61 -15.50
C GLY A 98 -0.49 9.25 -15.02
N GLN A 99 -1.61 8.72 -15.53
CA GLN A 99 -2.94 9.13 -15.09
C GLN A 99 -3.21 8.63 -13.65
N LEU A 100 -3.87 9.46 -12.86
CA LEU A 100 -4.34 9.10 -11.53
C LEU A 100 -5.49 8.08 -11.62
N GLY A 101 -5.27 6.89 -11.08
CA GLY A 101 -6.28 5.86 -10.90
C GLY A 101 -6.72 5.74 -9.43
N PRO A 102 -7.96 5.28 -9.17
CA PRO A 102 -8.41 5.02 -7.81
C PRO A 102 -7.62 3.87 -7.19
N VAL A 103 -7.34 3.98 -5.89
CA VAL A 103 -6.70 2.94 -5.08
C VAL A 103 -7.73 2.43 -4.08
N ALA A 104 -8.01 1.14 -4.12
CA ALA A 104 -8.93 0.51 -3.18
C ALA A 104 -8.32 0.54 -1.78
N THR A 105 -8.91 1.34 -0.89
CA THR A 105 -8.38 1.57 0.45
C THR A 105 -9.40 1.25 1.54
N VAL A 106 -8.91 0.70 2.64
CA VAL A 106 -9.68 0.50 3.88
C VAL A 106 -8.86 1.05 5.03
N LEU A 107 -9.45 1.97 5.80
CA LEU A 107 -8.83 2.49 7.01
C LEU A 107 -9.24 1.63 8.22
N LYS A 108 -8.26 1.10 8.93
CA LYS A 108 -8.41 0.32 10.17
C LYS A 108 -7.69 1.00 11.32
N ARG A 109 -7.85 0.47 12.53
CA ARG A 109 -7.06 0.84 13.71
C ARG A 109 -6.49 -0.40 14.37
N ASN A 110 -5.25 -0.31 14.85
CA ASN A 110 -4.68 -1.38 15.68
C ASN A 110 -5.19 -1.31 17.12
N SER A 111 -4.82 -2.30 17.95
CA SER A 111 -5.18 -2.36 19.37
C SER A 111 -4.69 -1.17 20.20
N ASN A 112 -3.68 -0.45 19.70
CA ASN A 112 -3.12 0.75 20.32
C ASN A 112 -3.76 2.05 19.77
N GLY A 113 -4.81 1.95 18.94
CA GLY A 113 -5.57 3.06 18.38
C GLY A 113 -4.94 3.75 17.16
N TYR A 114 -3.74 3.34 16.73
CA TYR A 114 -3.07 3.92 15.56
C TYR A 114 -3.75 3.49 14.26
N PRO A 115 -3.87 4.40 13.28
CA PRO A 115 -4.46 4.06 11.99
C PRO A 115 -3.56 3.11 11.20
N ILE A 116 -4.22 2.21 10.48
CA ILE A 116 -3.64 1.28 9.52
C ILE A 116 -4.35 1.50 8.19
N ILE A 117 -3.60 1.69 7.12
CA ILE A 117 -4.14 1.76 5.76
C ILE A 117 -3.98 0.39 5.12
N VAL A 118 -5.07 -0.19 4.62
CA VAL A 118 -5.00 -1.35 3.73
C VAL A 118 -5.24 -0.85 2.32
N ALA A 119 -4.24 -0.96 1.44
CA ALA A 119 -4.32 -0.56 0.04
C ALA A 119 -4.03 -1.76 -0.85
N ASP A 120 -4.93 -2.10 -1.77
CA ASP A 120 -4.82 -3.26 -2.68
C ASP A 120 -4.51 -4.59 -1.94
N GLY A 121 -5.05 -4.75 -0.74
CA GLY A 121 -4.84 -5.93 0.11
C GLY A 121 -3.53 -5.94 0.90
N ILE A 122 -2.67 -4.91 0.77
CA ILE A 122 -1.43 -4.75 1.53
C ILE A 122 -1.68 -3.82 2.71
N GLU A 123 -1.25 -4.25 3.90
CA GLU A 123 -1.37 -3.48 5.13
C GLU A 123 -0.17 -2.55 5.34
N TYR A 124 -0.45 -1.29 5.62
CA TYR A 124 0.51 -0.24 5.91
C TYR A 124 0.23 0.35 7.29
N SER A 125 1.24 0.27 8.15
CA SER A 125 1.27 0.90 9.47
C SER A 125 2.14 2.15 9.45
N GLN A 126 1.92 3.09 10.36
CA GLN A 126 2.82 4.24 10.49
C GLN A 126 4.25 3.78 10.81
N CYS A 127 5.23 4.22 10.02
CA CYS A 127 6.64 4.07 10.36
C CYS A 127 6.96 4.98 11.56
N ARG A 128 7.85 4.52 12.44
CA ARG A 128 8.52 5.38 13.42
C ARG A 128 10.00 5.50 13.06
#